data_AF-A0AAU4B9E2-F1
#
_entry.id   AF-A0AAU4B9E2-F1
#
_cell.length_a   1.000
_cell.length_b   1.000
_cell.length_c   1.000
_cell.angle_alpha   90.00
_cell.angle_beta   90.00
_cell.angle_gamma   90.00
#
_symmetry.space_group_name_H-M   'P 1'
#
loop_
_entity.id
_entity.type
_entity.pdbx_description
1 polymer ?
#
loop_
_entity_poly.entity_id
_entity_poly.type
_entity_poly.pdbx_seq_one_letter_code
_entity_poly.pdbx_strand_id
1 'polypeptide(L)'
;MTSAADLRRARAEGLKVISDPVDSPAEIAMALHQGYDWVTSNFPATVRRVLQRRTPFPAGNGVVVDSVFPNPSGDDVQPENSEHVVLRNTTSRPVDVRGGYLRDQAGNLMRIGTGYVVGPGSLLRVHVGPGTDRPDAYHNGLTAGFLNNTSGDTVSLFAADHSLLDIGSYIVP
;
A
#
# COMPACT_ATOMS: atom_id res chain seq x y z
N MET A 1 -13.32 12.89 2.01
CA MET A 1 -13.04 12.10 3.23
C MET A 1 -13.98 12.52 4.35
N THR A 2 -14.43 11.56 5.16
CA THR A 2 -15.23 11.82 6.36
C THR A 2 -14.36 12.44 7.46
N SER A 3 -14.92 13.38 8.23
CA SER A 3 -14.22 14.08 9.31
C SER A 3 -14.76 13.70 10.69
N ALA A 4 -14.00 14.00 11.75
CA ALA A 4 -14.46 13.84 13.14
C ALA A 4 -15.75 14.63 13.43
N ALA A 5 -16.00 15.74 12.73
CA ALA A 5 -17.24 16.50 12.86
C ALA A 5 -18.43 15.72 12.28
N ASP A 6 -18.23 15.03 11.15
CA ASP A 6 -19.27 14.22 10.51
C ASP A 6 -19.65 13.03 11.42
N LEU A 7 -18.65 12.38 12.02
CA LEU A 7 -18.86 11.29 12.99
C LEU A 7 -19.64 11.75 14.22
N ARG A 8 -19.34 12.94 14.75
CA ARG A 8 -20.10 13.51 15.88
C ARG A 8 -21.55 13.79 15.52
N ARG A 9 -21.83 14.29 14.30
CA ARG A 9 -23.21 14.50 13.84
C ARG A 9 -23.96 13.17 13.73
N ALA A 10 -23.36 12.15 13.13
CA ALA A 10 -23.97 10.83 13.04
C ALA A 10 -24.29 10.24 14.44
N ARG A 11 -23.36 10.36 15.39
CA ARG A 11 -23.57 9.90 16.77
C ARG A 11 -24.65 10.69 17.52
N ALA A 12 -24.79 11.99 17.26
CA ALA A 12 -25.86 12.80 17.84
C ALA A 12 -27.25 12.30 17.41
N GLU A 13 -27.34 11.71 16.21
CA GLU A 13 -28.53 11.04 15.69
C GLU A 13 -28.64 9.56 16.13
N GLY A 14 -27.80 9.11 17.08
CA GLY A 14 -27.81 7.74 17.58
C GLY A 14 -27.19 6.70 16.64
N LEU A 15 -26.52 7.11 15.56
CA LEU A 15 -25.91 6.21 14.58
C LEU A 15 -24.51 5.76 15.03
N LYS A 16 -24.14 4.54 14.61
CA LYS A 16 -22.78 4.01 14.68
C LYS A 16 -22.09 4.19 13.33
N VAL A 17 -20.83 4.60 13.36
CA VAL A 17 -20.06 4.87 12.13
C VAL A 17 -18.96 3.84 11.98
N ILE A 18 -18.90 3.24 10.79
CA ILE A 18 -17.88 2.27 10.39
C ILE A 18 -17.00 2.86 9.30
N SER A 19 -15.74 2.44 9.24
CA SER A 19 -14.85 2.67 8.09
C SER A 19 -14.45 1.34 7.49
N ASP A 20 -14.51 1.24 6.15
CA ASP A 20 -14.24 0.01 5.41
C ASP A 20 -13.50 0.27 4.08
N PRO A 21 -12.40 -0.43 3.80
CA PRO A 21 -11.53 -1.12 4.76
C PRO A 21 -10.49 -0.15 5.35
N VAL A 22 -9.82 -0.58 6.42
CA VAL A 22 -8.81 0.18 7.17
C VAL A 22 -7.61 -0.74 7.37
N ASP A 23 -6.67 -0.71 6.44
CA ASP A 23 -5.63 -1.74 6.30
C ASP A 23 -4.25 -1.23 6.69
N SER A 24 -3.95 0.04 6.42
CA SER A 24 -2.64 0.61 6.73
C SER A 24 -2.55 1.11 8.17
N PRO A 25 -1.35 1.12 8.79
CA PRO A 25 -1.14 1.79 10.08
C PRO A 25 -1.59 3.27 10.08
N ALA A 26 -1.46 3.96 8.94
CA ALA A 26 -1.89 5.35 8.81
C ALA A 26 -3.42 5.48 8.85
N GLU A 27 -4.15 4.61 8.15
CA GLU A 27 -5.61 4.58 8.18
C GLU A 27 -6.15 4.19 9.56
N ILE A 28 -5.52 3.22 10.24
CA ILE A 28 -5.88 2.84 11.61
C ILE A 28 -5.71 4.04 12.55
N ALA A 29 -4.58 4.74 12.47
CA ALA A 29 -4.33 5.94 13.26
C ALA A 29 -5.35 7.05 12.96
N MET A 30 -5.69 7.24 11.69
CA MET A 30 -6.72 8.18 11.26
C MET A 30 -8.10 7.81 11.84
N ALA A 31 -8.51 6.55 11.72
CA ALA A 31 -9.82 6.09 12.19
C ALA A 31 -9.97 6.27 13.71
N LEU A 32 -8.91 5.98 14.46
CA LEU A 32 -8.84 6.25 15.90
C LEU A 32 -8.96 7.75 16.21
N HIS A 33 -8.21 8.59 15.50
CA HIS A 33 -8.20 10.03 15.72
C HIS A 33 -9.56 10.67 15.39
N GLN A 34 -10.23 10.20 14.34
CA GLN A 34 -11.55 10.69 13.96
C GLN A 34 -12.66 10.13 14.86
N GLY A 35 -12.42 9.00 15.52
CA GLY A 35 -13.31 8.42 16.51
C GLY A 35 -14.37 7.50 15.91
N TYR A 36 -14.04 6.74 14.86
CA TYR A 36 -14.93 5.70 14.31
C TYR A 36 -15.35 4.71 15.40
N ASP A 37 -16.58 4.19 15.32
CA ASP A 37 -17.05 3.16 16.26
C ASP A 37 -16.44 1.80 15.91
N TRP A 38 -16.42 1.45 14.63
CA TRP A 38 -15.85 0.21 14.11
C TRP A 38 -14.99 0.43 12.87
N VAL A 39 -14.04 -0.48 12.67
CA VAL A 39 -13.28 -0.59 11.43
C VAL A 39 -13.33 -2.03 10.95
N THR A 40 -13.43 -2.21 9.65
CA THR A 40 -13.23 -3.48 8.97
C THR A 40 -11.88 -3.43 8.28
N SER A 41 -11.19 -4.57 8.20
CA SER A 41 -9.85 -4.64 7.65
C SER A 41 -9.60 -6.02 7.06
N ASN A 42 -8.89 -6.04 5.94
CA ASN A 42 -8.32 -7.24 5.35
C ASN A 42 -7.15 -7.79 6.20
N PHE A 43 -6.61 -7.00 7.13
CA PHE A 43 -5.48 -7.31 7.99
C PHE A 43 -5.78 -7.12 9.49
N PRO A 44 -6.73 -7.87 10.07
CA PRO A 44 -7.14 -7.70 11.46
C PRO A 44 -5.99 -7.92 12.46
N ALA A 45 -4.99 -8.73 12.10
CA ALA A 45 -3.79 -8.94 12.92
C ALA A 45 -2.89 -7.68 12.97
N THR A 46 -2.79 -6.93 11.87
CA THR A 46 -2.08 -5.64 11.80
C THR A 46 -2.81 -4.61 12.65
N VAL A 47 -4.14 -4.50 12.50
CA VAL A 47 -4.99 -3.61 13.32
C VAL A 47 -4.75 -3.84 14.81
N ARG A 48 -4.86 -5.09 15.28
CA ARG A 48 -4.65 -5.43 16.70
C ARG A 48 -3.26 -5.03 17.20
N ARG A 49 -2.21 -5.20 16.39
CA ARG A 49 -0.84 -4.81 16.78
C ARG A 49 -0.70 -3.31 16.91
N VAL A 50 -1.24 -2.54 15.96
CA VAL A 50 -1.23 -1.07 16.04
C VAL A 50 -1.98 -0.58 17.28
N LEU A 51 -3.17 -1.12 17.55
CA LEU A 51 -3.96 -0.79 18.76
C LEU A 51 -3.21 -1.11 20.06
N GLN A 52 -2.39 -2.17 20.05
CA GLN A 52 -1.57 -2.58 21.19
C GLN A 52 -0.18 -1.91 21.24
N ARG A 53 0.09 -0.94 20.35
CA ARG A 53 1.40 -0.27 20.22
C ARG A 53 2.56 -1.25 19.99
N ARG A 54 2.32 -2.29 19.21
CA ARG A 54 3.32 -3.29 18.79
C ARG A 54 3.73 -3.03 17.35
N THR A 55 4.88 -3.58 16.94
CA THR A 55 5.35 -3.55 15.54
C THR A 55 4.25 -4.06 14.61
N PRO A 56 3.78 -3.26 13.62
CA PRO A 56 2.64 -3.65 12.78
C PRO A 56 2.93 -4.91 11.94
N PHE A 57 4.16 -5.00 11.42
CA PHE A 57 4.61 -6.07 10.53
C PHE A 57 5.80 -6.81 11.15
N PRO A 58 5.59 -7.90 11.90
CA PRO A 58 6.68 -8.66 12.52
C PRO A 58 7.68 -9.26 11.52
N ALA A 59 7.26 -9.48 10.28
CA ALA A 59 8.11 -9.97 9.20
C ALA A 59 8.75 -8.84 8.37
N GLY A 60 8.50 -7.57 8.71
CA GLY A 60 9.06 -6.43 8.01
C GLY A 60 10.58 -6.49 7.98
N ASN A 61 11.15 -6.47 6.78
CA ASN A 61 12.60 -6.60 6.54
C ASN A 61 13.27 -5.23 6.27
N GLY A 62 12.51 -4.13 6.39
CA GLY A 62 12.96 -2.77 6.16
C GLY A 62 12.72 -2.23 4.75
N VAL A 63 12.13 -3.02 3.84
CA VAL A 63 11.54 -2.49 2.61
C VAL A 63 10.10 -2.08 2.89
N VAL A 64 9.76 -0.85 2.50
CA VAL A 64 8.45 -0.23 2.72
C VAL A 64 7.86 0.28 1.42
N VAL A 65 6.54 0.42 1.38
CA VAL A 65 5.82 1.17 0.34
C VAL A 65 6.05 2.66 0.61
N ASP A 66 6.91 3.29 -0.19
CA ASP A 66 7.35 4.68 0.01
C ASP A 66 6.39 5.68 -0.64
N SER A 67 5.96 5.39 -1.86
CA SER A 67 5.00 6.23 -2.59
C SER A 67 4.23 5.42 -3.64
N VAL A 68 3.05 5.91 -3.99
CA VAL A 68 2.14 5.30 -4.95
C VAL A 68 1.75 6.35 -5.98
N PHE A 69 1.86 6.00 -7.26
CA PHE A 69 1.58 6.87 -8.40
C PHE A 69 0.44 6.26 -9.22
N PRO A 70 -0.82 6.55 -8.82
CA PRO A 70 -2.02 5.88 -9.33
C PRO A 70 -2.63 6.55 -10.56
N ASN A 71 -2.03 7.61 -11.09
CA ASN A 71 -2.61 8.38 -12.19
C ASN A 71 -1.49 9.12 -12.94
N PRO A 72 -0.64 8.40 -13.69
CA PRO A 72 0.36 9.02 -14.54
C PRO A 72 -0.29 9.91 -15.61
N SER A 73 0.46 10.86 -16.17
CA SER A 73 -0.02 11.59 -17.34
C SER A 73 -0.15 10.64 -18.53
N GLY A 74 -1.36 10.39 -19.01
CA GLY A 74 -1.63 9.49 -20.13
C GLY A 74 -2.47 8.30 -19.70
N ASP A 75 -2.20 7.14 -20.28
CA ASP A 75 -2.86 5.88 -19.92
C ASP A 75 -2.16 5.24 -18.71
N ASP A 76 -2.94 4.72 -17.77
CA ASP A 76 -2.47 4.03 -16.56
C ASP A 76 -1.55 2.84 -16.86
N VAL A 77 -1.67 2.24 -18.06
CA VAL A 77 -0.82 1.14 -18.53
C VAL A 77 0.05 1.51 -19.72
N GLN A 78 0.35 2.81 -19.91
CA GLN A 78 1.27 3.22 -20.97
C GLN A 78 2.69 2.65 -20.78
N PRO A 79 3.42 2.36 -21.87
CA PRO A 79 4.80 1.89 -21.77
C PRO A 79 5.71 2.85 -21.00
N GLU A 80 6.60 2.29 -20.17
CA GLU A 80 7.64 2.97 -19.39
C GLU A 80 7.16 3.90 -18.26
N ASN A 81 5.97 4.50 -18.39
CA ASN A 81 5.45 5.52 -17.46
C ASN A 81 4.02 5.23 -16.99
N SER A 82 3.68 3.95 -16.87
CA SER A 82 2.43 3.50 -16.26
C SER A 82 2.35 3.84 -14.77
N GLU A 83 1.16 3.62 -14.20
CA GLU A 83 0.95 3.52 -12.76
C GLU A 83 2.06 2.70 -12.12
N HIS A 84 2.52 3.13 -10.95
CA HIS A 84 3.57 2.40 -10.26
C HIS A 84 3.58 2.65 -8.76
N VAL A 85 4.19 1.70 -8.06
CA VAL A 85 4.48 1.79 -6.63
C VAL A 85 5.99 1.89 -6.46
N VAL A 86 6.44 2.79 -5.60
CA VAL A 86 7.85 2.91 -5.22
C VAL A 86 8.05 2.19 -3.90
N LEU A 87 8.96 1.23 -3.91
CA LEU A 87 9.48 0.57 -2.72
C LEU A 87 10.78 1.23 -2.30
N ARG A 88 10.99 1.40 -1.01
CA ARG A 88 12.24 1.93 -0.45
C ARG A 88 12.85 0.96 0.54
N ASN A 89 14.14 0.73 0.42
CA ASN A 89 14.91 0.08 1.46
C ASN A 89 15.35 1.13 2.50
N THR A 90 14.83 1.02 3.72
CA THR A 90 15.13 1.95 4.82
C THR A 90 16.35 1.53 5.65
N THR A 91 16.97 0.40 5.31
CA THR A 91 18.10 -0.17 6.04
C THR A 91 19.44 0.26 5.45
N SER A 92 20.53 -0.05 6.16
CA SER A 92 21.91 0.18 5.71
C SER A 92 22.50 -1.01 4.93
N ARG A 93 21.68 -1.99 4.52
CA ARG A 93 22.12 -3.23 3.83
C ARG A 93 21.24 -3.48 2.62
N PRO A 94 21.73 -4.14 1.55
CA PRO A 94 20.86 -4.55 0.46
C PRO A 94 19.76 -5.51 0.96
N VAL A 95 18.54 -5.36 0.45
CA VAL A 95 17.41 -6.23 0.76
C VAL A 95 16.92 -6.89 -0.52
N ASP A 96 16.87 -8.22 -0.48
CA ASP A 96 16.34 -9.05 -1.56
C ASP A 96 14.81 -9.04 -1.53
N VAL A 97 14.20 -8.62 -2.64
CA VAL A 97 12.74 -8.52 -2.81
C VAL A 97 12.24 -9.45 -3.91
N ARG A 98 13.10 -10.35 -4.40
CA ARG A 98 12.77 -11.22 -5.53
C ARG A 98 11.54 -12.06 -5.28
N GLY A 99 10.68 -12.18 -6.29
CA GLY A 99 9.47 -12.99 -6.22
C GLY A 99 8.42 -12.50 -5.21
N GLY A 100 8.66 -11.38 -4.55
CA GLY A 100 7.65 -10.67 -3.77
C GLY A 100 6.55 -10.11 -4.68
N TYR A 101 5.53 -9.54 -4.07
CA TYR A 101 4.40 -8.97 -4.80
C TYR A 101 3.71 -7.88 -3.98
N LEU A 102 3.01 -7.02 -4.71
CA LEU A 102 2.12 -6.00 -4.19
C LEU A 102 0.68 -6.45 -4.41
N ARG A 103 -0.19 -6.09 -3.48
CA ARG A 103 -1.64 -6.31 -3.57
C ARG A 103 -2.37 -5.01 -3.28
N ASP A 104 -3.29 -4.60 -4.15
CA ASP A 104 -4.19 -3.50 -3.86
C ASP A 104 -5.28 -3.95 -2.86
N GLN A 105 -6.20 -3.05 -2.53
CA GLN A 105 -7.31 -3.36 -1.62
C GLN A 105 -8.37 -4.26 -2.26
N ALA A 106 -8.53 -4.21 -3.58
CA ALA A 106 -9.45 -5.08 -4.33
C ALA A 106 -8.94 -6.54 -4.45
N GLY A 107 -7.67 -6.79 -4.15
CA GLY A 107 -7.05 -8.12 -4.17
C GLY A 107 -6.30 -8.43 -5.47
N ASN A 108 -6.14 -7.48 -6.39
CA ASN A 108 -5.30 -7.60 -7.57
C ASN A 108 -3.83 -7.71 -7.17
N LEU A 109 -3.01 -8.36 -8.01
CA LEU A 109 -1.59 -8.62 -7.72
C LEU A 109 -0.66 -8.03 -8.77
N MET A 110 0.41 -7.39 -8.30
CA MET A 110 1.53 -6.95 -9.10
C MET A 110 2.81 -7.62 -8.58
N ARG A 111 3.54 -8.33 -9.43
CA ARG A 111 4.71 -9.11 -9.02
C ARG A 111 5.97 -8.26 -9.01
N ILE A 112 6.99 -8.76 -8.31
CA ILE A 112 8.38 -8.32 -8.40
C ILE A 112 9.17 -9.46 -9.04
N GLY A 113 9.96 -9.15 -10.06
CA GLY A 113 10.77 -10.14 -10.77
C GLY A 113 11.78 -10.87 -9.87
N THR A 114 12.36 -11.96 -10.38
CA THR A 114 13.26 -12.84 -9.61
C THR A 114 14.68 -12.31 -9.38
N GLY A 115 15.04 -11.17 -10.01
CA GLY A 115 16.39 -10.60 -9.99
C GLY A 115 16.55 -9.30 -9.18
N TYR A 116 15.58 -8.95 -8.33
CA TYR A 116 15.51 -7.62 -7.71
C TYR A 116 16.06 -7.58 -6.28
N VAL A 117 17.07 -6.74 -6.08
CA VAL A 117 17.66 -6.41 -4.78
C VAL A 117 17.70 -4.89 -4.66
N VAL A 118 17.09 -4.37 -3.60
CA VAL A 118 17.06 -2.92 -3.34
C VAL A 118 18.27 -2.55 -2.48
N GLY A 119 19.16 -1.71 -3.00
CA GLY A 119 20.33 -1.23 -2.27
C GLY A 119 19.98 -0.41 -1.02
N PRO A 120 20.93 -0.18 -0.10
CA PRO A 120 20.71 0.66 1.09
C PRO A 120 20.15 2.04 0.72
N GLY A 121 19.06 2.46 1.35
CA GLY A 121 18.42 3.76 1.08
C GLY A 121 17.83 3.93 -0.32
N SER A 122 17.93 2.91 -1.18
CA SER A 122 17.58 2.99 -2.60
C SER A 122 16.11 2.67 -2.85
N LEU A 123 15.66 2.91 -4.08
CA LEU A 123 14.28 2.75 -4.51
C LEU A 123 14.16 1.66 -5.58
N LEU A 124 13.00 1.02 -5.63
CA LEU A 124 12.55 0.16 -6.73
C LEU A 124 11.16 0.60 -7.16
N ARG A 125 10.98 0.91 -8.45
CA ARG A 125 9.67 1.16 -9.05
C ARG A 125 9.09 -0.15 -9.57
N VAL A 126 7.87 -0.44 -9.16
CA VAL A 126 7.11 -1.58 -9.68
C VAL A 126 5.95 -1.02 -10.49
N HIS A 127 6.09 -1.10 -11.81
CA HIS A 127 5.16 -0.58 -12.79
C HIS A 127 4.08 -1.61 -13.14
N VAL A 128 2.87 -1.10 -13.33
CA VAL A 128 1.68 -1.86 -13.73
C VAL A 128 1.80 -2.27 -15.19
N GLY A 129 2.02 -1.29 -16.07
CA GLY A 129 2.09 -1.47 -17.52
C GLY A 129 3.40 -2.08 -18.01
N PRO A 130 3.56 -2.17 -19.34
CA PRO A 130 4.78 -2.68 -19.97
C PRO A 130 5.92 -1.66 -19.91
N GLY A 131 7.13 -2.14 -20.16
CA GLY A 131 8.32 -1.32 -20.30
C GLY A 131 9.58 -2.17 -20.19
N THR A 132 10.72 -1.50 -20.09
CA THR A 132 12.03 -2.14 -20.05
C THR A 132 12.50 -2.30 -18.61
N ASP A 133 12.66 -3.54 -18.16
CA ASP A 133 13.19 -3.84 -16.83
C ASP A 133 14.61 -3.29 -16.63
N ARG A 134 14.85 -2.72 -15.44
CA ARG A 134 16.12 -2.16 -14.97
C ARG A 134 16.34 -2.55 -13.51
N PRO A 135 17.55 -2.40 -12.94
CA PRO A 135 17.79 -2.68 -11.53
C PRO A 135 16.86 -1.93 -10.55
N ASP A 136 16.36 -0.76 -10.95
CA ASP A 136 15.48 0.12 -10.16
C ASP A 136 14.05 0.23 -10.70
N ALA A 137 13.68 -0.56 -11.72
CA ALA A 137 12.34 -0.57 -12.32
C ALA A 137 11.96 -1.97 -12.81
N TYR A 138 10.79 -2.46 -12.40
CA TYR A 138 10.18 -3.70 -12.90
C TYR A 138 8.84 -3.41 -13.54
N HIS A 139 8.58 -3.95 -14.72
CA HIS A 139 7.34 -3.74 -15.47
C HIS A 139 6.53 -5.03 -15.56
N ASN A 140 5.29 -5.01 -15.08
CA ASN A 140 4.44 -6.20 -15.06
C ASN A 140 3.79 -6.50 -16.41
N GLY A 141 3.74 -5.53 -17.32
CA GLY A 141 3.11 -5.72 -18.63
C GLY A 141 1.61 -5.93 -18.55
N LEU A 142 0.95 -5.46 -17.48
CA LEU A 142 -0.50 -5.50 -17.36
C LEU A 142 -1.13 -4.53 -18.37
N THR A 143 -2.35 -4.85 -18.79
CA THR A 143 -3.10 -4.09 -19.79
C THR A 143 -4.35 -3.42 -19.21
N ALA A 144 -4.47 -3.39 -17.88
CA ALA A 144 -5.52 -2.71 -17.15
C ALA A 144 -4.91 -2.02 -15.94
N GLY A 145 -5.47 -0.87 -15.56
CA GLY A 145 -5.09 -0.13 -14.35
C GLY A 145 -5.23 -1.00 -13.10
N PHE A 146 -4.34 -0.77 -12.14
CA PHE A 146 -4.24 -1.52 -10.90
C PHE A 146 -4.55 -0.62 -9.69
N LEU A 147 -4.19 0.66 -9.76
CA LEU A 147 -4.34 1.59 -8.66
C LEU A 147 -5.63 2.41 -8.81
N ASN A 148 -6.21 2.81 -7.68
CA ASN A 148 -7.38 3.70 -7.67
C ASN A 148 -6.97 5.17 -7.90
N ASN A 149 -7.47 5.77 -8.97
CA ASN A 149 -7.19 7.15 -9.39
C ASN A 149 -8.16 8.22 -8.81
N THR A 150 -9.15 7.84 -8.01
CA THR A 150 -10.23 8.76 -7.57
C THR A 150 -10.16 9.13 -6.09
N SER A 151 -10.03 8.17 -5.19
CA SER A 151 -10.09 8.42 -3.73
C SER A 151 -8.79 8.11 -3.00
N GLY A 152 -7.89 7.39 -3.64
CA GLY A 152 -6.81 6.67 -2.96
C GLY A 152 -7.21 5.26 -2.56
N ASP A 153 -6.21 4.51 -2.11
CA ASP A 153 -6.33 3.12 -1.69
C ASP A 153 -5.15 2.68 -0.79
N THR A 154 -5.12 1.40 -0.42
CA THR A 154 -3.94 0.74 0.15
C THR A 154 -3.21 -0.16 -0.83
N VAL A 155 -1.90 -0.28 -0.64
CA VAL A 155 -1.05 -1.27 -1.29
C VAL A 155 -0.29 -2.05 -0.22
N SER A 156 -0.46 -3.36 -0.22
CA SER A 156 0.22 -4.30 0.68
C SER A 156 1.41 -4.95 0.00
N LEU A 157 2.58 -4.91 0.63
CA LEU A 157 3.80 -5.55 0.16
C LEU A 157 4.00 -6.90 0.84
N PHE A 158 4.20 -7.94 0.04
CA PHE A 158 4.50 -9.30 0.49
C PHE A 158 5.84 -9.79 -0.03
N ALA A 159 6.54 -10.55 0.80
CA ALA A 159 7.69 -11.35 0.39
C ALA A 159 7.24 -12.58 -0.43
N ALA A 160 8.21 -13.24 -1.07
CA ALA A 160 7.97 -14.45 -1.86
C ALA A 160 7.39 -15.63 -1.05
N ASP A 161 7.62 -15.66 0.26
CA ASP A 161 7.06 -16.64 1.20
C ASP A 161 5.65 -16.25 1.71
N HIS A 162 5.05 -15.21 1.13
CA HIS A 162 3.75 -14.64 1.50
C HIS A 162 3.72 -13.93 2.85
N SER A 163 4.88 -13.66 3.47
CA SER A 163 4.95 -12.81 4.65
C SER A 163 4.61 -11.37 4.30
N LEU A 164 3.69 -10.76 5.06
CA LEU A 164 3.35 -9.34 4.93
C LEU A 164 4.50 -8.48 5.49
N LEU A 165 5.09 -7.66 4.63
CA LEU A 165 6.23 -6.80 4.96
C LEU A 165 5.79 -5.39 5.35
N ASP A 166 4.84 -4.82 4.60
CA ASP A 166 4.36 -3.46 4.80
C ASP A 166 2.98 -3.23 4.16
N ILE A 167 2.29 -2.18 4.58
CA ILE A 167 1.07 -1.66 3.92
C ILE A 167 1.18 -0.14 3.85
N GLY A 168 1.25 0.39 2.64
CA GLY A 168 1.14 1.82 2.37
C GLY A 168 -0.30 2.21 2.03
N SER A 169 -0.69 3.42 2.36
CA SER A 169 -1.94 4.04 1.91
C SER A 169 -1.63 5.34 1.20
N TYR A 170 -2.42 5.70 0.20
CA TYR A 170 -2.30 6.95 -0.52
C TYR A 170 -3.68 7.58 -0.71
N ILE A 171 -3.71 8.89 -0.94
CA ILE A 171 -4.90 9.63 -1.33
C ILE A 171 -4.64 10.30 -2.67
N VAL A 172 -5.68 10.40 -3.49
CA VAL A 172 -5.64 11.23 -4.71
C VAL A 172 -6.38 12.53 -4.39
N PRO A 173 -5.74 13.70 -4.59
CA PRO A 173 -6.38 15.00 -4.36
C PRO A 173 -7.48 15.34 -5.37
#